data_AF-A0ABD1VHX8-F1
#
_entry.id   AF-A0ABD1VHX8-F1
#
_cell.length_a   1.000
_cell.length_b   1.000
_cell.length_c   1.000
_cell.angle_alpha   90.00
_cell.angle_beta   90.00
_cell.angle_gamma   90.00
#
_symmetry.space_group_name_H-M   'P 1'
#
loop_
_entity.id
_entity.type
_entity.pdbx_description
1 polymer ?
#
loop_
_entity_poly.entity_id
_entity_poly.type
_entity_poly.pdbx_seq_one_letter_code
_entity_poly.pdbx_strand_id
1 'polypeptide(L)'
;MECYATVKSFLEWPLLMFLLKWEYKSQLRTSCLSWAQEKLKFLGGVASVKGVKGFNPEAAKKRFFEIYLDKYAKPNSGIGFPGAFELVTECKSNGLKVAVASSADRIKVDANLAAAGLPLSMFDAIVSADAFVNLKPAPDIFLAASKKSERSPK
;
A
#
# COMPACT_ATOMS: atom_id res chain seq x y z
N MET A 1 11.29 -17.87 -18.76
CA MET A 1 9.89 -17.48 -18.51
C MET A 1 9.82 -16.99 -17.08
N GLU A 2 9.86 -15.68 -16.86
CA GLU A 2 9.62 -15.08 -15.55
C GLU A 2 8.11 -14.80 -15.44
N CYS A 3 7.40 -15.58 -14.64
CA CYS A 3 5.99 -15.34 -14.36
C CYS A 3 5.88 -14.20 -13.35
N TYR A 4 5.77 -12.96 -13.83
CA TYR A 4 5.31 -11.84 -13.00
C TYR A 4 3.80 -11.96 -12.81
N ALA A 5 3.38 -12.64 -11.74
CA ALA A 5 1.98 -12.60 -11.30
C ALA A 5 1.66 -11.18 -10.79
N THR A 6 1.20 -10.30 -11.69
CA THR A 6 0.65 -9.02 -11.31
C THR A 6 -0.77 -9.25 -10.78
N VAL A 7 -0.91 -9.55 -9.49
CA VAL A 7 -2.22 -9.54 -8.83
C VAL A 7 -2.66 -8.09 -8.71
N LYS A 8 -3.42 -7.63 -9.70
CA LYS A 8 -4.12 -6.35 -9.68
C LYS A 8 -5.49 -6.58 -9.03
N SER A 9 -5.54 -6.87 -7.73
CA SER A 9 -6.81 -7.01 -7.01
C SER A 9 -7.34 -5.63 -6.60
N PHE A 10 -8.08 -5.02 -7.53
CA PHE A 10 -9.17 -4.12 -7.20
C PHE A 10 -10.36 -4.99 -6.80
N LEU A 11 -10.76 -4.98 -5.53
CA LEU A 11 -12.13 -5.17 -5.03
C LEU A 11 -12.07 -5.30 -3.50
N GLU A 12 -13.16 -4.91 -2.84
CA GLU A 12 -13.38 -4.91 -1.37
C GLU A 12 -12.86 -3.65 -0.62
N TRP A 13 -13.39 -2.47 -0.96
CA TRP A 13 -13.46 -1.32 -0.05
C TRP A 13 -14.94 -1.04 0.27
N PRO A 14 -15.31 -0.64 1.50
CA PRO A 14 -16.70 -0.32 1.82
C PRO A 14 -17.24 0.73 0.84
N LEU A 15 -18.42 0.48 0.26
CA LEU A 15 -19.08 1.20 -0.84
C LEU A 15 -19.02 2.74 -0.74
N LEU A 16 -18.98 3.29 0.48
CA LEU A 16 -18.91 4.74 0.73
C LEU A 16 -17.57 5.38 0.32
N MET A 17 -16.45 4.64 0.40
CA MET A 17 -15.12 5.13 -0.01
C MET A 17 -14.88 4.98 -1.52
N PHE A 18 -15.63 4.10 -2.19
CA PHE A 18 -15.46 3.83 -3.62
C PHE A 18 -16.13 4.91 -4.48
N LEU A 19 -17.34 5.34 -4.11
CA LEU A 19 -18.09 6.40 -4.82
C LEU A 19 -17.34 7.74 -4.81
N LEU A 20 -16.86 8.17 -3.63
CA LEU A 20 -16.04 9.39 -3.50
C LEU A 20 -14.71 9.30 -4.27
N LYS A 21 -14.13 8.10 -4.40
CA LYS A 21 -12.85 7.89 -5.10
C LYS A 21 -12.99 7.83 -6.62
N TRP A 22 -14.16 7.45 -7.14
CA TRP A 22 -14.47 7.46 -8.57
C TRP A 22 -14.77 8.88 -9.07
N GLU A 23 -15.61 9.64 -8.36
CA GLU A 23 -15.89 11.05 -8.70
C GLU A 23 -14.66 11.96 -8.56
N TYR A 24 -13.79 11.70 -7.58
CA TYR A 24 -12.54 12.45 -7.45
C TYR A 24 -11.51 12.11 -8.54
N LYS A 25 -11.46 10.85 -9.00
CA LYS A 25 -10.56 10.42 -10.09
C LYS A 25 -10.97 10.89 -11.48
N SER A 26 -12.25 11.15 -11.73
CA SER A 26 -12.70 11.66 -13.03
C SER A 26 -12.30 13.12 -13.26
N GLN A 27 -12.08 13.88 -12.18
CA GLN A 27 -11.79 15.32 -12.20
C GLN A 27 -10.29 15.67 -12.27
N LEU A 28 -9.38 14.75 -11.87
CA LEU A 28 -7.94 15.02 -11.81
C LEU A 28 -7.15 14.08 -12.72
N ARG A 29 -7.23 14.32 -14.04
CA ARG A 29 -6.43 13.61 -15.06
C ARG A 29 -5.07 14.27 -15.33
N THR A 30 -4.62 15.23 -14.53
CA THR A 30 -3.32 15.89 -14.76
C THR A 30 -2.59 16.14 -13.44
N SER A 31 -1.30 15.82 -13.45
CA SER A 31 -0.29 15.93 -12.38
C SER A 31 -0.20 14.77 -11.37
N CYS A 32 0.80 13.93 -11.63
CA CYS A 32 1.41 12.95 -10.75
C CYS A 32 2.12 13.68 -9.59
N LEU A 33 1.37 14.09 -8.57
CA LEU A 33 1.90 14.57 -7.30
C LEU A 33 1.60 13.52 -6.25
N SER A 34 2.65 13.03 -5.59
CA SER A 34 2.70 11.85 -4.70
C SER A 34 1.38 11.48 -3.99
N TRP A 35 1.04 10.19 -4.00
CA TRP A 35 -0.17 9.65 -3.35
C TRP A 35 -0.30 9.98 -1.85
N ALA A 36 0.81 10.28 -1.16
CA ALA A 36 0.80 10.78 0.22
C ALA A 36 0.22 12.21 0.34
N GLN A 37 0.48 13.06 -0.66
CA GLN A 37 -0.14 14.39 -0.76
C GLN A 37 -1.64 14.29 -1.08
N GLU A 38 -2.08 13.26 -1.81
CA GLU A 38 -3.48 13.07 -2.20
C GLU A 38 -4.41 12.83 -1.00
N LYS A 39 -4.01 12.01 -0.03
CA LYS A 39 -4.79 11.81 1.22
C LYS A 39 -4.88 13.06 2.08
N LEU A 40 -3.81 13.84 2.13
CA LEU A 40 -3.79 15.10 2.88
C LEU A 40 -4.61 16.18 2.21
N LYS A 41 -4.60 16.21 0.86
CA LYS A 41 -5.53 17.03 0.07
C LYS A 41 -6.98 16.61 0.32
N PHE A 42 -7.27 15.31 0.45
CA PHE A 42 -8.60 14.84 0.81
C PHE A 42 -9.04 15.31 2.21
N LEU A 43 -8.23 15.05 3.24
CA LEU A 43 -8.56 15.47 4.61
C LEU A 43 -8.64 17.00 4.74
N GLY A 44 -7.76 17.73 4.05
CA GLY A 44 -7.80 19.19 3.98
C GLY A 44 -9.03 19.71 3.24
N GLY A 45 -9.44 19.05 2.16
CA GLY A 45 -10.70 19.35 1.45
C GLY A 45 -11.92 19.15 2.33
N VAL A 46 -11.98 18.03 3.05
CA VAL A 46 -13.06 17.76 4.02
C VAL A 46 -13.05 18.80 5.15
N ALA A 47 -11.88 19.12 5.71
CA ALA A 47 -11.72 20.15 6.73
C ALA A 47 -12.23 21.51 6.25
N SER A 48 -11.93 21.89 5.01
CA SER A 48 -12.43 23.12 4.38
C SER A 48 -13.95 23.14 4.27
N VAL A 49 -14.56 22.06 3.75
CA VAL A 49 -16.04 21.94 3.63
C VAL A 49 -16.71 21.99 5.00
N LYS A 50 -16.06 21.49 6.04
CA LYS A 50 -16.56 21.49 7.42
C LYS A 50 -16.20 22.74 8.22
N GLY A 51 -15.52 23.72 7.61
CA GLY A 51 -15.15 24.98 8.28
C GLY A 51 -14.12 24.80 9.40
N VAL A 52 -13.32 23.74 9.39
CA VAL A 52 -12.28 23.49 10.39
C VAL A 52 -11.14 24.49 10.21
N LYS A 53 -10.96 25.38 11.20
CA LYS A 53 -9.88 26.36 11.23
C LYS A 53 -8.59 25.73 11.76
N GLY A 54 -7.45 26.13 11.22
CA GLY A 54 -6.13 25.67 11.69
C GLY A 54 -5.84 24.19 11.38
N PHE A 55 -6.39 23.65 10.29
CA PHE A 55 -6.11 22.28 9.86
C PHE A 55 -4.61 22.08 9.64
N ASN A 56 -4.02 21.15 10.38
CA ASN A 56 -2.62 20.75 10.23
C ASN A 56 -2.55 19.39 9.52
N PRO A 57 -2.06 19.34 8.26
CA PRO A 57 -1.95 18.10 7.50
C PRO A 57 -1.05 17.05 8.15
N GLU A 58 0.06 17.45 8.78
CA GLU A 58 1.00 16.52 9.41
C GLU A 58 0.38 15.87 10.65
N ALA A 59 -0.25 16.67 11.50
CA ALA A 59 -0.98 16.18 12.67
C ALA A 59 -2.12 15.23 12.25
N ALA A 60 -2.84 15.57 11.18
CA ALA A 60 -3.88 14.72 10.62
C ALA A 60 -3.31 13.40 10.07
N LYS A 61 -2.16 13.43 9.36
CA LYS A 61 -1.47 12.22 8.88
C LYS A 61 -1.10 11.30 10.04
N LYS A 62 -0.52 11.87 11.09
CA LYS A 62 -0.11 11.14 12.29
C LYS A 62 -1.32 10.47 12.95
N ARG A 63 -2.39 11.24 13.19
CA ARG A 63 -3.63 10.73 13.80
C ARG A 63 -4.30 9.66 12.95
N PHE A 64 -4.27 9.81 11.63
CA PHE A 64 -4.76 8.79 10.70
C PHE A 64 -4.03 7.46 10.91
N PHE A 65 -2.69 7.47 10.97
CA PHE A 65 -1.94 6.24 11.19
C PHE A 65 -2.16 5.65 12.58
N GLU A 66 -2.22 6.47 13.64
CA GLU A 66 -2.57 6.00 14.99
C GLU A 66 -3.88 5.19 14.98
N ILE A 67 -4.94 5.77 14.42
CA ILE A 67 -6.26 5.13 14.34
C ILE A 67 -6.20 3.90 13.42
N TYR A 68 -5.50 3.98 12.29
CA TYR A 68 -5.43 2.88 11.33
C TYR A 68 -4.75 1.66 11.91
N LEU A 69 -3.59 1.85 12.55
CA LEU A 69 -2.81 0.79 13.17
C LEU A 69 -3.55 0.18 14.35
N ASP A 70 -4.16 1.02 15.20
CA ASP A 70 -4.92 0.56 16.36
C ASP A 70 -6.19 -0.18 15.95
N LYS A 71 -6.99 0.33 15.01
CA LYS A 71 -8.32 -0.24 14.75
C LYS A 71 -8.37 -1.31 13.67
N TYR A 72 -7.52 -1.22 12.65
CA TYR A 72 -7.66 -2.01 11.43
C TYR A 72 -6.46 -2.92 11.18
N ALA A 73 -5.25 -2.42 11.34
CA ALA A 73 -4.02 -3.15 11.00
C ALA A 73 -3.34 -3.79 12.22
N LYS A 74 -4.13 -4.34 13.15
CA LYS A 74 -3.58 -5.18 14.23
C LYS A 74 -3.01 -6.47 13.62
N PRO A 75 -1.89 -7.01 14.14
CA PRO A 75 -1.38 -8.30 13.67
C PRO A 75 -2.46 -9.38 13.68
N ASN A 76 -2.55 -10.16 12.60
CA ASN A 76 -3.55 -11.20 12.40
C ASN A 76 -5.02 -10.75 12.52
N SER A 77 -5.33 -9.48 12.24
CA SER A 77 -6.72 -8.98 12.23
C SER A 77 -7.56 -9.49 11.05
N GLY A 78 -6.96 -10.25 10.14
CA GLY A 78 -7.70 -10.93 9.06
C GLY A 78 -7.94 -10.06 7.83
N ILE A 79 -7.15 -9.00 7.61
CA ILE A 79 -7.26 -8.18 6.39
C ILE A 79 -6.70 -8.87 5.14
N GLY A 80 -6.00 -9.99 5.31
CA GLY A 80 -5.41 -10.75 4.23
C GLY A 80 -6.48 -11.43 3.37
N PHE A 81 -6.23 -11.55 2.07
CA PHE A 81 -7.09 -12.34 1.20
C PHE A 81 -6.93 -13.83 1.52
N PRO A 82 -8.01 -14.64 1.53
CA PRO A 82 -7.91 -16.08 1.61
C PRO A 82 -6.98 -16.63 0.51
N GLY A 83 -6.08 -17.55 0.85
CA GLY A 83 -5.10 -18.12 -0.09
C GLY A 83 -3.80 -17.33 -0.23
N ALA A 84 -3.69 -16.12 0.33
CA ALA A 84 -2.48 -15.30 0.17
C ALA A 84 -1.27 -15.90 0.91
N PHE A 85 -1.48 -16.42 2.12
CA PHE A 85 -0.42 -17.07 2.90
C PHE A 85 0.04 -18.36 2.23
N GLU A 86 -0.91 -19.17 1.77
CA GLU A 86 -0.69 -20.43 1.08
C GLU A 86 0.10 -20.21 -0.21
N LEU A 87 -0.31 -19.23 -1.03
CA LEU A 87 0.38 -18.88 -2.26
C LEU A 87 1.84 -18.45 -2.01
N VAL A 88 2.06 -17.55 -1.04
CA VAL A 88 3.43 -17.11 -0.72
C VAL A 88 4.27 -18.29 -0.23
N THR A 89 3.70 -19.15 0.60
CA THR A 89 4.37 -20.34 1.13
C THR A 89 4.73 -21.32 0.01
N GLU A 90 3.81 -21.58 -0.91
CA GLU A 90 4.02 -22.47 -2.05
C GLU A 90 5.08 -21.92 -3.02
N CYS A 91 5.08 -20.61 -3.29
CA CYS A 91 6.14 -20.00 -4.08
C CYS A 91 7.52 -20.25 -3.44
N LYS A 92 7.64 -20.05 -2.12
CA LYS A 92 8.91 -20.29 -1.41
C LYS A 92 9.32 -21.75 -1.39
N SER A 93 8.40 -22.69 -1.18
CA SER A 93 8.71 -24.13 -1.18
C SER A 93 9.19 -24.62 -2.54
N ASN A 94 8.75 -23.97 -3.63
CA ASN A 94 9.24 -24.20 -4.98
C ASN A 94 10.54 -23.43 -5.30
N GLY A 95 11.19 -22.80 -4.31
CA GLY A 95 12.44 -22.08 -4.49
C GLY A 95 12.30 -20.73 -5.21
N LEU A 96 11.08 -20.22 -5.37
CA LEU A 96 10.84 -18.90 -5.98
C LEU A 96 11.10 -17.79 -4.97
N LYS A 97 11.71 -16.71 -5.46
CA LYS A 97 11.86 -15.46 -4.72
C LYS A 97 10.54 -14.70 -4.68
N VAL A 98 10.17 -14.18 -3.51
CA VAL A 98 8.91 -13.45 -3.32
C VAL A 98 9.19 -12.06 -2.79
N ALA A 99 8.63 -11.04 -3.44
CA ALA A 99 8.84 -9.64 -3.08
C ALA A 99 7.52 -8.84 -3.03
N VAL A 100 7.49 -7.83 -2.16
CA VAL A 100 6.39 -6.86 -2.07
C VAL A 100 6.80 -5.54 -2.74
N ALA A 101 5.98 -5.09 -3.70
CA ALA A 101 6.13 -3.79 -4.36
C ALA A 101 4.87 -2.93 -4.11
N SER A 102 4.96 -1.92 -3.25
CA SER A 102 3.81 -1.13 -2.81
C SER A 102 4.04 0.38 -2.91
N SER A 103 3.09 1.10 -3.53
CA SER A 103 3.11 2.58 -3.58
C SER A 103 2.65 3.24 -2.27
N ALA A 104 2.64 2.51 -1.15
CA ALA A 104 2.26 3.04 0.15
C ALA A 104 3.50 3.36 1.02
N ASP A 105 3.32 4.24 2.01
CA ASP A 105 4.33 4.48 3.05
C ASP A 105 4.69 3.15 3.75
N ARG A 106 5.97 2.97 4.10
CA ARG A 106 6.46 1.72 4.70
C ARG A 106 5.67 1.28 5.94
N ILE A 107 5.31 2.23 6.80
CA ILE A 107 4.50 1.99 8.01
C ILE A 107 3.19 1.24 7.71
N LYS A 108 2.55 1.55 6.57
CA LYS A 108 1.30 0.90 6.15
C LYS A 108 1.56 -0.49 5.56
N VAL A 109 2.66 -0.64 4.82
CA VAL A 109 3.03 -1.93 4.23
C VAL A 109 3.29 -2.95 5.32
N ASP A 110 4.14 -2.60 6.29
CA ASP A 110 4.53 -3.52 7.35
C ASP A 110 3.34 -3.90 8.23
N ALA A 111 2.51 -2.92 8.60
CA ALA A 111 1.29 -3.17 9.38
C ALA A 111 0.29 -4.05 8.63
N ASN A 112 0.11 -3.83 7.32
CA ASN A 112 -0.82 -4.63 6.54
C ASN A 112 -0.36 -6.07 6.36
N LEU A 113 0.94 -6.29 6.17
CA LEU A 113 1.50 -7.63 6.09
C LEU A 113 1.32 -8.37 7.42
N ALA A 114 1.62 -7.72 8.54
CA ALA A 114 1.38 -8.29 9.87
C ALA A 114 -0.11 -8.60 10.11
N ALA A 115 -1.00 -7.69 9.74
CA ALA A 115 -2.45 -7.86 9.86
C ALA A 115 -3.01 -8.97 8.96
N ALA A 116 -2.37 -9.21 7.81
CA ALA A 116 -2.67 -10.31 6.90
C ALA A 116 -2.06 -11.65 7.32
N GLY A 117 -1.33 -11.72 8.44
CA GLY A 117 -0.63 -12.94 8.87
C GLY A 117 0.55 -13.31 7.98
N LEU A 118 1.12 -12.35 7.26
CA LEU A 118 2.27 -12.52 6.36
C LEU A 118 3.51 -11.89 7.01
N PRO A 119 4.30 -12.64 7.82
CA PRO A 119 5.49 -12.09 8.44
C PRO A 119 6.50 -11.59 7.41
N LEU A 120 7.18 -10.49 7.73
CA LEU A 120 8.12 -9.83 6.80
C LEU A 120 9.25 -10.77 6.33
N SER A 121 9.62 -11.76 7.15
CA SER A 121 10.62 -12.80 6.84
C SER A 121 10.20 -13.75 5.71
N MET A 122 8.92 -13.77 5.32
CA MET A 122 8.49 -14.50 4.13
C MET A 122 9.01 -13.84 2.85
N PHE A 123 9.30 -12.54 2.84
CA PHE A 123 9.64 -11.82 1.63
C PHE A 123 11.14 -11.60 1.51
N ASP A 124 11.70 -11.92 0.34
CA ASP A 124 13.09 -11.65 -0.03
C ASP A 124 13.35 -10.14 -0.17
N ALA A 125 12.32 -9.39 -0.56
CA ALA A 125 12.38 -7.94 -0.63
C ALA A 125 11.03 -7.29 -0.33
N ILE A 126 11.09 -6.16 0.37
CA ILE A 126 9.96 -5.24 0.54
C ILE A 126 10.42 -3.87 0.02
N VAL A 127 9.62 -3.32 -0.89
CA VAL A 127 9.84 -2.05 -1.55
C VAL A 127 8.58 -1.18 -1.42
N SER A 128 8.72 -0.04 -0.73
CA SER A 128 7.67 0.95 -0.48
C SER A 128 7.83 2.20 -1.35
N ALA A 129 6.82 3.08 -1.38
CA ALA A 129 6.80 4.30 -2.18
C ALA A 129 7.92 5.28 -1.84
N ASP A 130 8.44 5.23 -0.62
CA ASP A 130 9.35 6.21 -0.05
C ASP A 130 10.68 6.33 -0.86
N ALA A 131 10.97 5.34 -1.71
CA ALA A 131 12.18 5.27 -2.53
C ALA A 131 12.00 5.74 -3.99
N PHE A 132 10.82 6.20 -4.42
CA PHE A 132 10.56 6.52 -5.83
C PHE A 132 9.87 7.87 -6.04
N VAL A 133 10.37 8.62 -7.02
CA VAL A 133 9.74 9.85 -7.51
C VAL A 133 8.50 9.51 -8.35
N ASN A 134 8.62 8.52 -9.24
CA ASN A 134 7.51 8.03 -10.07
C ASN A 134 6.91 6.77 -9.44
N LEU A 135 5.66 6.85 -9.03
CA LEU A 135 4.90 5.71 -8.52
C LEU A 135 4.11 5.03 -9.64
N LYS A 136 3.52 3.86 -9.35
CA LYS A 136 2.63 3.13 -10.27
C LYS A 136 1.65 4.10 -10.97
N PRO A 137 1.46 3.98 -12.30
CA PRO A 137 1.79 2.83 -13.15
C PRO A 137 3.23 2.77 -13.67
N ALA A 138 4.12 3.69 -13.27
CA ALA A 138 5.53 3.60 -13.64
C ALA A 138 6.17 2.27 -13.16
N PRO A 139 7.07 1.66 -13.95
CA PRO A 139 7.59 0.32 -13.69
C PRO A 139 8.66 0.28 -12.58
N ASP A 140 9.21 1.43 -12.19
CA ASP A 140 10.38 1.61 -11.34
C ASP A 140 10.34 0.75 -10.06
N ILE A 141 9.18 0.73 -9.39
CA ILE A 141 9.00 0.00 -8.13
C ILE A 141 9.07 -1.53 -8.32
N PHE A 142 8.62 -2.04 -9.46
CA PHE A 142 8.67 -3.47 -9.76
C PHE A 142 10.09 -3.89 -10.12
N LEU A 143 10.79 -3.08 -10.92
CA LEU A 143 12.19 -3.31 -11.28
C LEU A 143 13.09 -3.30 -10.03
N ALA A 144 12.85 -2.37 -9.11
CA ALA A 144 13.57 -2.33 -7.85
C ALA A 144 13.28 -3.54 -6.95
N ALA A 145 12.03 -4.02 -6.93
CA ALA A 145 11.66 -5.21 -6.16
C ALA A 145 12.36 -6.48 -6.68
N SER A 146 12.35 -6.73 -7.99
CA SER A 146 13.05 -7.88 -8.60
C SER A 146 14.55 -7.82 -8.29
N LYS A 147 15.19 -6.69 -8.60
CA LYS A 147 16.64 -6.49 -8.36
C LYS A 147 17.03 -6.69 -6.89
N LYS A 148 16.16 -6.29 -5.95
CA LYS A 148 16.42 -6.46 -4.52
C LYS A 148 16.26 -7.91 -4.07
N SER A 149 15.26 -8.63 -4.59
CA SER A 149 15.05 -10.05 -4.28
C SER A 149 16.12 -10.99 -4.84
N GLU A 150 16.81 -10.58 -5.91
CA GLU A 150 17.93 -11.35 -6.47
C GLU A 150 19.21 -11.26 -5.63
N ARG A 151 19.33 -10.23 -4.78
CA ARG A 151 20.54 -9.95 -3.97
C ARG A 151 20.49 -10.50 -2.56
N SER A 152 19.34 -11.01 -2.10
CA SER A 152 19.20 -11.61 -0.78
C SER A 152 19.94 -12.96 -0.70
N PRO A 153 20.84 -13.18 0.29
CA PRO A 153 21.52 -14.45 0.49
C PRO A 153 20.55 -15.63 0.58
N LYS A 154 20.97 -16.81 0.11
CA LYS A 154 20.23 -18.07 0.26
C LYS A 154 20.41 -18.64 1.66
#